data_AF-K1TAL4-F1
#
_entry.id   AF-K1TAL4-F1
#
_cell.length_a   1.000
_cell.length_b   1.000
_cell.length_c   1.000
_cell.angle_alpha   90.00
_cell.angle_beta   90.00
_cell.angle_gamma   90.00
#
_symmetry.space_group_name_H-M   'P 1'
#
loop_
_entity.id
_entity.type
_entity.pdbx_description
1 polymer ?
#
loop_
_entity_poly.entity_id
_entity_poly.type
_entity_poly.pdbx_seq_one_letter_code
_entity_poly.pdbx_strand_id
1 'polypeptide(L)'
;MKLARMRTLDECFAEIKAMDENTAVSKCYIRRLALSGKIPVVMCGRKRLINLDGLINYLSCSGNTTEIAPEYTPSNNIRPIY
;
A
#
# COMPACT_ATOMS: atom_id res chain seq x y z
N MET A 1 -13.89 19.93 7.70
CA MET A 1 -12.75 19.33 7.00
C MET A 1 -12.14 18.28 7.92
N LYS A 2 -12.21 16.98 7.57
CA LYS A 2 -11.67 15.91 8.42
C LYS A 2 -10.18 15.75 8.09
N LEU A 3 -9.33 15.79 9.10
CA LEU A 3 -7.90 15.55 8.93
C LEU A 3 -7.68 14.11 8.46
N ALA A 4 -6.97 13.92 7.36
CA ALA A 4 -6.67 12.59 6.83
C ALA A 4 -5.78 11.82 7.80
N ARG A 5 -6.14 10.57 8.11
CA ARG A 5 -5.35 9.68 8.99
C ARG A 5 -4.15 9.12 8.23
N MET A 6 -3.07 9.88 8.16
CA MET A 6 -1.81 9.45 7.55
C MET A 6 -1.02 8.56 8.51
N ARG A 7 -0.56 7.42 8.01
CA ARG A 7 0.22 6.42 8.76
C ARG A 7 1.35 5.86 7.91
N THR A 8 2.42 5.44 8.58
CA THR A 8 3.44 4.61 7.94
C THR A 8 2.92 3.18 7.70
N LEU A 9 3.64 2.41 6.90
CA LEU A 9 3.27 1.02 6.60
C LEU A 9 3.08 0.17 7.87
N ASP A 10 3.99 0.30 8.84
CA ASP A 10 3.96 -0.46 10.08
C ASP A 10 2.78 -0.04 10.97
N GLU A 11 2.52 1.25 11.06
CA GLU A 11 1.38 1.79 11.83
C GLU A 11 0.04 1.42 11.17
N CYS A 12 -0.06 1.45 9.84
CA CYS A 12 -1.25 0.98 9.12
C CYS A 12 -1.55 -0.48 9.47
N PHE A 13 -0.54 -1.34 9.45
CA PHE A 13 -0.72 -2.74 9.83
C PHE A 13 -1.12 -2.90 11.29
N ALA A 14 -0.51 -2.14 12.20
CA ALA A 14 -0.88 -2.15 13.61
C ALA A 14 -2.32 -1.69 13.84
N GLU A 15 -2.79 -0.64 13.16
CA GLU A 15 -4.18 -0.18 13.25
C GLU A 15 -5.16 -1.21 12.68
N ILE A 16 -4.85 -1.83 11.53
CA ILE A 16 -5.72 -2.90 10.98
C ILE A 16 -5.78 -4.07 11.96
N LYS A 17 -4.64 -4.50 12.51
CA LYS A 17 -4.61 -5.60 13.47
C LYS A 17 -5.35 -5.27 14.78
N ALA A 18 -5.36 -4.00 15.19
CA ALA A 18 -6.13 -3.55 16.34
C ALA A 18 -7.64 -3.50 16.06
N MET A 19 -8.06 -3.26 14.82
CA MET A 19 -9.46 -3.30 14.40
C MET A 19 -9.95 -4.74 14.18
N ASP A 20 -9.11 -5.60 13.61
CA ASP A 20 -9.38 -7.01 13.35
C ASP A 20 -8.14 -7.84 13.69
N GLU A 21 -8.21 -8.54 14.82
CA GLU A 21 -7.11 -9.36 15.32
C GLU A 21 -6.81 -10.57 14.42
N ASN A 22 -7.81 -11.07 13.67
CA ASN A 22 -7.69 -12.22 12.78
C ASN A 22 -7.48 -11.82 11.31
N THR A 23 -7.05 -10.59 11.05
CA THR A 23 -6.79 -10.10 9.69
C THR A 23 -5.71 -10.93 9.00
N ALA A 24 -6.00 -11.39 7.78
CA ALA A 24 -5.04 -12.04 6.88
C ALA A 24 -4.20 -11.04 6.03
N VAL A 25 -4.46 -9.73 6.17
CA VAL A 25 -3.74 -8.67 5.45
C VAL A 25 -2.31 -8.59 5.96
N SER A 26 -1.35 -8.72 5.06
CA SER A 26 0.09 -8.60 5.38
C SER A 26 0.64 -7.21 5.06
N LYS A 27 1.73 -6.82 5.73
CA LYS A 27 2.50 -5.61 5.40
C LYS A 27 2.94 -5.58 3.92
N CYS A 28 3.31 -6.74 3.38
CA CYS A 28 3.70 -6.89 1.98
C CYS A 28 2.54 -6.54 1.03
N TYR A 29 1.32 -6.94 1.36
CA TYR A 29 0.14 -6.60 0.57
C TYR A 29 -0.13 -5.10 0.58
N ILE A 30 -0.15 -4.47 1.76
CA ILE A 30 -0.35 -3.02 1.90
C ILE A 30 0.74 -2.24 1.13
N ARG A 31 2.00 -2.67 1.24
CA ARG A 31 3.10 -2.09 0.47
C ARG A 31 2.87 -2.23 -1.04
N ARG A 32 2.40 -3.38 -1.50
CA ARG A 32 2.11 -3.61 -2.93
C ARG A 32 1.01 -2.70 -3.42
N LEU A 33 -0.06 -2.50 -2.64
CA LEU A 33 -1.13 -1.55 -2.95
C LEU A 33 -0.61 -0.11 -3.05
N ALA A 34 0.28 0.28 -2.13
CA ALA A 34 0.92 1.59 -2.15
C ALA A 34 1.83 1.79 -3.38
N LEU A 35 2.52 0.72 -3.83
CA LEU A 35 3.38 0.76 -5.01
C LEU A 35 2.59 0.74 -6.32
N SER A 36 1.48 0.00 -6.37
CA SER A 36 0.61 -0.08 -7.54
C SER A 36 -0.30 1.15 -7.68
N GLY A 37 -0.28 2.09 -6.74
CA GLY A 37 -1.09 3.32 -6.79
C GLY A 37 -2.58 3.10 -6.56
N LYS A 38 -2.98 1.92 -6.05
CA LYS A 38 -4.39 1.59 -5.79
C LYS A 38 -4.96 2.32 -4.56
N ILE A 39 -4.09 2.78 -3.68
CA ILE A 39 -4.44 3.54 -2.48
C ILE A 39 -3.76 4.91 -2.49
N PRO A 40 -4.37 5.93 -1.88
CA PRO A 40 -3.77 7.26 -1.77
C PRO A 40 -2.55 7.25 -0.83
N VAL A 41 -1.39 7.62 -1.37
CA VAL A 41 -0.09 7.64 -0.67
C VAL A 41 0.65 8.93 -0.98
N VAL A 42 1.31 9.46 0.05
CA VAL A 42 2.20 10.62 -0.06
C VAL A 42 3.63 10.19 0.28
N MET A 43 4.60 10.63 -0.52
CA MET A 43 6.01 10.41 -0.24
C MET A 43 6.51 11.41 0.81
N CYS A 44 7.15 10.92 1.86
CA CYS A 44 7.82 11.72 2.88
C CYS A 44 9.29 11.29 2.91
N GLY A 45 10.09 11.88 2.03
CA GLY A 45 11.49 11.48 1.81
C GLY A 45 11.58 10.03 1.35
N ARG A 46 12.18 9.16 2.19
CA ARG A 46 12.32 7.71 1.92
C ARG A 46 11.08 6.89 2.34
N LYS A 47 10.20 7.47 3.16
CA LYS A 47 9.01 6.79 3.70
C LYS A 47 7.78 7.09 2.87
N ARG A 48 6.81 6.19 2.94
CA ARG A 48 5.46 6.35 2.37
C ARG A 48 4.49 6.58 3.50
N LEU A 49 3.74 7.67 3.42
CA LEU A 49 2.60 7.96 4.28
C LEU A 49 1.34 7.52 3.55
N ILE A 50 0.69 6.51 4.09
CA ILE A 50 -0.52 5.89 3.57
C ILE A 50 -1.70 6.53 4.28
N ASN A 51 -2.71 6.91 3.51
CA ASN A 51 -3.99 7.32 4.10
C ASN A 51 -4.77 6.08 4.53
N LEU A 52 -4.96 5.92 5.84
CA LEU A 52 -5.64 4.78 6.43
C LEU A 52 -7.11 4.69 6.01
N ASP A 53 -7.82 5.82 5.96
CA ASP A 53 -9.23 5.84 5.55
C ASP A 53 -9.37 5.34 4.10
N GLY A 54 -8.43 5.73 3.22
CA GLY A 54 -8.37 5.24 1.84
C GLY A 54 -8.04 3.75 1.73
N LEU A 55 -7.16 3.24 2.60
CA LEU A 55 -6.85 1.82 2.66
C LEU A 55 -8.05 0.99 3.13
N ILE A 56 -8.73 1.41 4.20
CA ILE A 56 -9.95 0.74 4.70
C ILE A 56 -11.03 0.77 3.63
N ASN A 57 -11.25 1.92 2.98
CA ASN A 57 -12.22 2.05 1.90
C ASN A 57 -11.91 1.11 0.71
N TYR A 58 -10.62 0.97 0.36
CA TYR A 58 -10.19 0.03 -0.68
C TYR A 58 -10.48 -1.43 -0.28
N LEU A 59 -10.25 -1.79 0.98
CA LEU A 59 -10.53 -3.14 1.49
C LEU A 59 -12.02 -3.43 1.61
N SER A 60 -12.85 -2.42 1.94
CA SER A 60 -14.31 -2.57 2.03
C SER A 60 -14.98 -2.60 0.65
N CYS A 61 -14.41 -1.93 -0.35
CA CYS A 61 -14.86 -2.00 -1.74
C CYS A 61 -14.40 -3.31 -2.38
N SER A 62 -14.95 -4.44 -1.94
CA SER A 62 -14.83 -5.73 -2.64
C SER A 62 -15.54 -5.64 -4.00
N GLY A 63 -14.85 -5.25 -5.08
CA GLY A 63 -15.50 -5.29 -6.40
C GLY A 63 -14.73 -4.84 -7.63
N ASN A 64 -13.83 -3.86 -7.59
CA ASN A 64 -13.33 -3.28 -8.84
C ASN A 64 -11.81 -3.43 -8.97
N THR A 65 -11.37 -4.61 -9.40
CA THR A 65 -10.07 -4.74 -10.08
C THR A 65 -10.20 -4.03 -11.42
N THR A 66 -9.94 -2.72 -11.47
CA THR A 66 -9.57 -2.10 -12.75
C THR A 66 -8.17 -2.59 -13.07
N GLU A 67 -8.14 -3.63 -13.90
CA GLU A 67 -7.01 -4.18 -14.60
C GLU A 67 -6.30 -3.05 -15.37
N ILE A 68 -5.37 -2.35 -14.72
CA ILE A 68 -4.34 -1.62 -15.45
C ILE A 68 -3.04 -2.16 -14.87
N ALA A 69 -2.60 -3.29 -15.43
CA ALA A 69 -1.27 -3.79 -15.15
C ALA A 69 -0.28 -2.71 -15.61
N PRO A 70 0.56 -2.12 -14.74
CA PRO A 70 1.72 -1.41 -15.24
C PRO A 70 2.55 -2.43 -16.00
N GLU A 71 2.84 -2.14 -17.27
CA GLU A 71 3.69 -2.94 -18.14
C GLU A 71 5.01 -3.20 -17.39
N TYR A 72 5.16 -4.41 -16.82
CA TYR A 72 6.35 -4.79 -16.09
C TYR A 72 7.44 -5.06 -17.10
N THR A 73 8.30 -4.07 -17.34
CA THR A 73 9.59 -4.31 -17.97
C THR A 73 10.55 -4.83 -16.89
N PRO A 74 10.94 -6.12 -16.89
CA PRO A 74 12.01 -6.57 -16.02
C PRO A 74 13.29 -5.84 -16.42
N SER A 75 13.75 -4.88 -15.61
CA SER A 75 15.10 -4.31 -15.76
C SER A 75 16.10 -5.37 -15.29
N ASN A 76 16.46 -6.28 -16.19
CA ASN A 76 17.42 -7.35 -15.92
C ASN A 76 18.87 -6.81 -15.97
N ASN A 77 19.13 -5.76 -15.19
CA ASN A 77 20.44 -5.14 -15.07
C ASN A 77 21.33 -6.00 -14.16
N ILE A 78 21.77 -7.15 -14.68
CA ILE A 78 22.87 -7.92 -14.10
C ILE A 78 24.09 -6.99 -14.10
N ARG A 79 24.63 -6.73 -12.91
CA ARG A 79 25.85 -5.92 -12.77
C ARG A 79 27.03 -6.73 -13.30
N PRO A 80 27.83 -6.20 -14.25
CA PRO A 80 29.02 -6.90 -14.70
C PRO A 80 30.02 -7.03 -13.55
N ILE A 81 30.62 -8.21 -13.46
CA ILE A 81 31.73 -8.51 -12.54
C ILE A 81 33.00 -8.13 -13.32
N TYR A 82 33.78 -7.17 -12.81
CA TYR A 82 35.13 -6.91 -13.29
C TYR A 82 36.12 -7.40 -12.23
#